data_AF-A0A1E7FKP1-F1
#
_entry.id   AF-A0A1E7FKP1-F1
#
_cell.length_a   1.000
_cell.length_b   1.000
_cell.length_c   1.000
_cell.angle_alpha   90.00
_cell.angle_beta   90.00
_cell.angle_gamma   90.00
#
_symmetry.space_group_name_H-M   'P 1'
#
loop_
_entity.id
_entity.type
_entity.pdbx_description
1 polymer ?
#
loop_
_entity_poly.entity_id
_entity_poly.type
_entity_poly.pdbx_seq_one_letter_code
_entity_poly.pdbx_strand_id
1 'polypeptide(L)'
;MDKIWDIISNREVLEINQAYFGDSGGTYNVANETIVLQHDKYKSEVPVYQYLSKPIGLNVVAVLLMNSDDTERMLRTSFDDIPGLADGTSSVHDNGNDNNNDNNDDEYYLVRDMWNHRDMGAFQSSVTMSVGSHDAVFLLIEKRKGTVSAIAKDAVSNSLMVLMN
;
A
#
# COMPACT_ATOMS: atom_id res chain seq x y z
N MET A 1 -24.69 7.44 -14.26
CA MET A 1 -24.47 5.98 -14.32
C MET A 1 -23.04 5.63 -14.75
N ASP A 2 -22.24 6.60 -15.20
CA ASP A 2 -20.93 6.31 -15.84
C ASP A 2 -19.81 5.95 -14.86
N LYS A 3 -19.82 6.48 -13.62
CA LYS A 3 -18.75 6.25 -12.63
C LYS A 3 -18.63 4.80 -12.14
N ILE A 4 -19.67 3.98 -12.29
CA ILE A 4 -19.60 2.55 -11.91
C ILE A 4 -18.72 1.79 -12.90
N TRP A 5 -18.76 2.17 -14.19
CA TRP A 5 -17.92 1.52 -15.20
C TRP A 5 -16.44 1.73 -14.92
N ASP A 6 -16.05 2.95 -14.52
CA ASP A 6 -14.66 3.25 -14.16
C ASP A 6 -14.15 2.35 -13.02
N ILE A 7 -15.01 2.01 -12.06
CA ILE A 7 -14.67 1.10 -10.96
C ILE A 7 -14.51 -0.34 -11.48
N ILE A 8 -15.51 -0.87 -12.21
CA ILE A 8 -15.50 -2.29 -12.63
C ILE A 8 -14.51 -2.58 -13.79
N SER A 9 -14.12 -1.57 -14.57
CA SER A 9 -13.13 -1.68 -15.63
C SER A 9 -11.70 -1.34 -15.20
N ASN A 10 -11.49 -1.00 -13.93
CA ASN A 10 -10.16 -0.67 -13.43
C ASN A 10 -9.21 -1.87 -13.61
N ARG A 11 -8.37 -1.78 -14.64
CA ARG A 11 -7.51 -2.88 -15.07
C ARG A 11 -6.48 -3.25 -14.01
N GLU A 12 -5.95 -2.28 -13.28
CA GLU A 12 -4.93 -2.53 -12.27
C GLU A 12 -5.53 -3.31 -11.08
N VAL A 13 -6.77 -2.97 -10.68
CA VAL A 13 -7.51 -3.71 -9.65
C VAL A 13 -7.87 -5.11 -10.11
N LEU A 14 -8.25 -5.28 -11.38
CA LEU A 14 -8.50 -6.60 -11.97
C LEU A 14 -7.21 -7.44 -12.01
N GLU A 15 -6.07 -6.85 -12.37
CA GLU A 15 -4.77 -7.51 -12.35
C GLU A 15 -4.39 -7.97 -10.94
N ILE A 16 -4.62 -7.16 -9.90
CA ILE A 16 -4.45 -7.57 -8.50
C ILE A 16 -5.37 -8.75 -8.16
N ASN A 17 -6.62 -8.73 -8.59
CA ASN A 17 -7.55 -9.82 -8.35
C ASN A 17 -7.07 -11.14 -9.00
N GLN A 18 -6.56 -11.07 -10.23
CA GLN A 18 -6.06 -12.22 -10.99
C GLN A 18 -4.66 -12.70 -10.54
N ALA A 19 -3.88 -11.85 -9.87
CA ALA A 19 -2.58 -12.25 -9.32
C ALA A 19 -2.76 -13.22 -8.14
N TYR A 20 -2.06 -14.35 -8.18
CA TYR A 20 -1.98 -15.29 -7.06
C TYR A 20 -0.51 -15.49 -6.67
N PHE A 21 -0.20 -15.22 -5.41
CA PHE A 21 1.15 -15.37 -4.85
C PHE A 21 1.10 -16.12 -3.52
N GLY A 22 0.54 -17.34 -3.56
CA GLY A 22 0.49 -18.24 -2.40
C GLY A 22 -0.55 -17.90 -1.33
N ASP A 23 -1.12 -16.69 -1.36
CA ASP A 23 -2.14 -16.20 -0.44
C ASP A 23 -3.20 -15.37 -1.18
N SER A 24 -4.46 -15.41 -0.72
CA SER A 24 -5.59 -14.66 -1.33
C SER A 24 -5.76 -13.25 -0.76
N GLY A 25 -5.01 -12.93 0.28
CA GLY A 25 -5.12 -11.74 1.09
C GLY A 25 -6.01 -11.95 2.31
N GLY A 26 -5.86 -11.04 3.27
CA GLY A 26 -6.61 -11.07 4.53
C GLY A 26 -6.46 -9.78 5.31
N THR A 27 -7.19 -9.72 6.42
CA THR A 27 -7.14 -8.59 7.36
C THR A 27 -5.85 -8.66 8.17
N TYR A 28 -5.12 -7.54 8.27
CA TYR A 28 -3.90 -7.43 9.11
C TYR A 28 -4.02 -6.39 10.22
N ASN A 29 -5.02 -5.50 10.16
CA ASN A 29 -5.29 -4.54 11.24
C ASN A 29 -6.80 -4.23 11.29
N VAL A 30 -7.35 -4.10 12.49
CA VAL A 30 -8.75 -3.73 12.72
C VAL A 30 -8.84 -2.77 13.89
N ALA A 31 -9.86 -1.91 13.86
CA ALA A 31 -10.22 -1.15 15.04
C ALA A 31 -10.77 -2.04 16.15
N ASN A 32 -10.48 -1.69 17.40
CA ASN A 32 -11.17 -2.28 18.55
C ASN A 32 -12.59 -1.73 18.72
N GLU A 33 -12.83 -0.52 18.19
CA GLU A 33 -14.15 0.12 18.18
C GLU A 33 -15.00 -0.45 17.05
N THR A 34 -16.27 -0.67 17.34
CA THR A 34 -17.26 -1.17 16.39
C THR A 34 -18.41 -0.18 16.22
N ILE A 35 -19.07 -0.25 15.06
CA ILE A 35 -20.31 0.43 14.75
C ILE A 35 -21.34 -0.58 14.27
N VAL A 36 -22.62 -0.23 14.41
CA VAL A 36 -23.72 -1.04 13.88
C VAL A 36 -24.17 -0.46 12.55
N LEU A 37 -23.86 -1.17 11.47
CA LEU A 37 -24.47 -0.91 10.17
C LEU A 37 -25.87 -1.53 10.17
N GLN A 38 -26.89 -0.71 9.94
CA GLN A 38 -28.27 -1.16 9.84
C GLN A 38 -28.80 -0.89 8.43
N HIS A 39 -29.23 -1.96 7.76
CA HIS A 39 -29.96 -1.88 6.49
C HIS A 39 -31.23 -2.72 6.59
N ASP A 40 -32.38 -2.06 6.54
CA ASP A 40 -33.70 -2.65 6.78
C ASP A 40 -33.77 -3.42 8.11
N LYS A 41 -33.96 -4.74 8.03
CA LYS A 41 -34.05 -5.68 9.15
C LYS A 41 -32.69 -6.29 9.53
N TYR A 42 -31.64 -5.99 8.77
CA TYR A 42 -30.31 -6.54 9.00
C TYR A 42 -29.47 -5.54 9.80
N LYS A 43 -28.84 -6.06 10.85
CA LYS A 43 -27.86 -5.33 11.67
C LYS A 43 -26.57 -6.12 11.65
N SER A 44 -25.47 -5.45 11.33
CA SER A 44 -24.13 -6.02 11.43
C SER A 44 -23.28 -5.09 12.27
N GLU A 45 -22.61 -5.67 13.26
CA GLU A 45 -21.56 -4.98 13.99
C GLU A 45 -20.25 -5.17 13.22
N VAL A 46 -19.60 -4.07 12.87
CA VAL A 46 -18.34 -4.07 12.11
C VAL A 46 -17.34 -3.11 12.75
N PRO A 47 -16.02 -3.35 12.61
CA PRO A 47 -15.00 -2.40 13.05
C PRO A 47 -15.17 -1.05 12.35
N VAL A 48 -14.89 0.05 13.05
CA VAL A 48 -14.90 1.40 12.45
C VAL A 48 -13.88 1.56 11.32
N TYR A 49 -12.79 0.78 11.34
CA TYR A 49 -11.91 0.61 10.20
C TYR A 49 -11.35 -0.81 10.16
N GLN A 50 -10.93 -1.25 8.98
CA GLN A 50 -10.18 -2.48 8.77
C GLN A 50 -9.20 -2.33 7.63
N TYR A 51 -8.02 -2.95 7.75
CA TYR A 51 -7.01 -2.96 6.72
C TYR A 51 -6.79 -4.37 6.21
N LEU A 52 -6.80 -4.53 4.89
CA LEU A 52 -6.57 -5.79 4.21
C LEU A 52 -5.32 -5.70 3.35
N SER A 53 -4.57 -6.80 3.28
CA SER A 53 -3.41 -6.92 2.40
C SER A 53 -3.52 -8.17 1.54
N LYS A 54 -2.95 -8.11 0.34
CA LYS A 54 -2.79 -9.26 -0.55
C LYS A 54 -1.40 -9.21 -1.20
N PRO A 55 -0.51 -10.17 -0.92
CA PRO A 55 0.72 -10.32 -1.68
C PRO A 55 0.43 -10.61 -3.15
N ILE A 56 1.08 -9.89 -4.06
CA ILE A 56 0.94 -10.12 -5.51
C ILE A 56 2.29 -10.43 -6.20
N GLY A 57 3.39 -10.38 -5.43
CA GLY A 57 4.72 -10.72 -5.89
C GLY A 57 5.72 -10.60 -4.75
N LEU A 58 7.00 -10.86 -5.05
CA LEU A 58 8.07 -10.63 -4.09
C LEU A 58 8.16 -9.14 -3.79
N ASN A 59 8.03 -8.75 -2.52
CA ASN A 59 8.09 -7.36 -2.05
C ASN A 59 7.01 -6.43 -2.63
N VAL A 60 5.92 -6.99 -3.20
CA VAL A 60 4.81 -6.20 -3.75
C VAL A 60 3.49 -6.66 -3.13
N VAL A 61 2.81 -5.74 -2.46
CA VAL A 61 1.57 -6.01 -1.72
C VAL A 61 0.51 -4.98 -2.08
N ALA A 62 -0.68 -5.46 -2.38
CA ALA A 62 -1.88 -4.64 -2.54
C ALA A 62 -2.53 -4.44 -1.16
N VAL A 63 -2.93 -3.20 -0.82
CA VAL A 63 -3.44 -2.82 0.50
C VAL A 63 -4.74 -2.04 0.37
N LEU A 64 -5.79 -2.49 1.06
CA LEU A 64 -7.08 -1.80 1.12
C LEU A 64 -7.30 -1.26 2.54
N LEU A 65 -7.40 0.07 2.68
CA LEU A 65 -7.72 0.75 3.93
C LEU A 65 -9.20 1.14 3.91
N MET A 66 -10.03 0.47 4.71
CA MET A 66 -11.47 0.69 4.72
C MET A 66 -11.90 1.50 5.93
N ASN A 67 -12.65 2.58 5.69
CA ASN A 67 -13.35 3.34 6.70
C ASN A 67 -14.81 2.90 6.73
N SER A 68 -15.22 2.18 7.77
CA SER A 68 -16.62 1.79 7.93
C SER A 68 -17.46 2.90 8.55
N ASP A 69 -16.83 3.92 9.14
CA ASP A 69 -17.49 4.95 9.94
C ASP A 69 -18.37 5.91 9.12
N ASP A 70 -19.26 6.62 9.82
CA ASP A 70 -20.14 7.64 9.23
C ASP A 70 -19.46 9.01 9.05
N THR A 71 -18.18 9.11 9.43
CA THR A 71 -17.33 10.31 9.29
C THR A 71 -16.02 10.01 8.56
N GLU A 72 -15.42 11.04 7.97
CA GLU A 72 -14.08 10.96 7.38
C GLU A 72 -13.04 10.63 8.45
N ARG A 73 -12.08 9.75 8.11
CA ARG A 73 -10.99 9.34 9.01
C ARG A 73 -9.63 9.39 8.32
N MET A 74 -8.63 9.79 9.09
CA MET A 74 -7.22 9.61 8.70
C MET A 74 -6.79 8.18 9.02
N LEU A 75 -6.64 7.35 8.00
CA LEU A 75 -6.14 5.98 8.13
C LEU A 75 -4.65 5.94 7.81
N ARG A 76 -3.85 5.35 8.70
CA ARG A 76 -2.41 5.19 8.54
C ARG A 76 -2.05 3.72 8.55
N THR A 77 -1.24 3.28 7.59
CA THR A 77 -0.61 1.96 7.61
C THR A 77 0.91 2.09 7.77
N SER A 78 1.49 1.37 8.73
CA SER A 78 2.93 1.15 8.80
C SER A 78 3.31 0.06 7.79
N PHE A 79 4.47 0.17 7.15
CA PHE A 79 4.89 -0.85 6.19
C PHE A 79 5.38 -2.14 6.87
N ASP A 80 5.93 -2.00 8.08
CA ASP A 80 6.35 -3.13 8.92
C ASP A 80 5.19 -4.01 9.37
N ASP A 81 3.97 -3.44 9.42
CA ASP A 81 2.76 -4.18 9.83
C ASP A 81 2.15 -4.96 8.66
N ILE A 82 2.63 -4.78 7.43
CA ILE A 82 2.02 -5.37 6.22
C ILE A 82 2.63 -6.76 5.95
N PRO A 83 1.82 -7.83 6.03
CA PRO A 83 2.27 -9.17 5.66
C PRO A 83 2.79 -9.21 4.21
N GLY A 84 3.95 -9.81 4.00
CA GLY A 84 4.61 -9.89 2.69
C GLY A 84 5.55 -8.71 2.37
N LEU A 85 5.54 -7.63 3.16
CA LEU A 85 6.56 -6.57 3.10
C LEU A 85 7.57 -6.67 4.24
N ALA A 86 7.12 -7.10 5.42
CA ALA A 86 7.95 -7.23 6.62
C ALA A 86 9.06 -8.30 6.49
N ASP A 87 8.83 -9.37 5.72
CA ASP A 87 9.69 -10.58 5.72
C ASP A 87 10.62 -10.74 4.49
N GLY A 88 10.80 -9.68 3.70
CA GLY A 88 11.75 -9.67 2.58
C GLY A 88 13.21 -9.45 3.00
N THR A 89 13.77 -10.28 3.88
CA THR A 89 15.21 -10.33 4.25
C THR A 89 15.90 -8.98 4.52
N SER A 90 15.76 -8.48 5.74
CA SER A 90 16.79 -7.63 6.39
C SER A 90 17.27 -8.31 7.67
N SER A 91 17.76 -9.54 7.50
CA SER A 91 18.57 -10.25 8.49
C SER A 91 19.37 -11.34 7.80
N VAL A 92 20.23 -10.95 6.85
CA VAL A 92 21.57 -11.55 6.93
C VAL A 92 22.08 -11.03 8.28
N HIS A 93 22.01 -11.89 9.30
CA HIS A 93 22.91 -11.77 10.43
C HIS A 93 24.30 -11.91 9.83
N ASP A 94 24.82 -10.80 9.30
CA ASP A 94 26.19 -10.76 8.85
C ASP A 94 27.00 -10.90 10.11
N ASN A 95 27.63 -12.07 10.23
CA ASN A 95 28.36 -12.48 11.40
C ASN A 95 29.72 -11.78 11.31
N GLY A 96 29.68 -10.46 11.50
CA GLY A 96 30.75 -9.49 11.51
C GLY A 96 32.01 -9.88 10.76
N ASN A 97 32.07 -9.64 9.45
CA ASN A 97 33.34 -9.29 8.80
C ASN A 97 33.23 -8.59 7.44
N ASP A 98 32.21 -7.78 7.17
CA ASP A 98 32.19 -7.02 5.92
C ASP A 98 32.68 -5.58 6.14
N ASN A 99 33.98 -5.37 5.88
CA ASN A 99 34.60 -4.05 5.67
C ASN A 99 34.17 -3.41 4.33
N ASN A 100 33.01 -3.78 3.78
CA ASN A 100 32.49 -3.20 2.57
C ASN A 100 31.58 -2.02 2.91
N ASN A 101 32.04 -0.85 2.48
CA ASN A 101 31.41 0.45 2.51
C ASN A 101 30.16 0.51 1.61
N ASP A 102 29.23 -0.45 1.75
CA ASP A 102 28.01 -0.52 0.95
C ASP A 102 26.86 0.16 1.71
N ASN A 103 26.92 1.50 1.77
CA ASN A 103 25.99 2.36 2.50
C ASN A 103 24.60 2.48 1.84
N ASN A 104 24.05 1.41 1.25
CA ASN A 104 22.78 1.42 0.51
C ASN A 104 21.73 0.43 1.05
N ASP A 105 21.84 0.07 2.33
CA ASP A 105 20.87 -0.81 3.02
C ASP A 105 19.57 -0.12 3.45
N ASP A 106 19.40 1.18 3.16
CA ASP A 106 18.12 1.84 3.39
C ASP A 106 17.04 1.17 2.52
N GLU A 107 15.88 0.92 3.11
CA GLU A 107 14.71 0.40 2.40
C GLU A 107 13.72 1.54 2.19
N TYR A 108 13.04 1.56 1.04
CA TYR A 108 11.94 2.48 0.80
C TYR A 108 10.78 1.79 0.09
N TYR A 109 9.64 2.44 0.10
CA TYR A 109 8.39 1.89 -0.40
C TYR A 109 7.81 2.82 -1.45
N LEU A 110 7.65 2.32 -2.67
CA LEU A 110 6.90 3.00 -3.71
C LEU A 110 5.41 2.74 -3.46
N VAL A 111 4.63 3.81 -3.41
CA VAL A 111 3.18 3.72 -3.18
C VAL A 111 2.46 4.27 -4.41
N ARG A 112 1.46 3.51 -4.88
CA ARG A 112 0.56 3.90 -5.96
C ARG A 112 -0.89 3.84 -5.49
N ASP A 113 -1.65 4.87 -5.81
CA ASP A 113 -3.09 4.95 -5.61
C ASP A 113 -3.81 4.32 -6.82
N MET A 114 -4.51 3.22 -6.55
CA MET A 114 -5.13 2.38 -7.57
C MET A 114 -6.45 2.96 -8.10
N TRP A 115 -7.12 3.81 -7.32
CA TRP A 115 -8.36 4.47 -7.76
C TRP A 115 -8.07 5.65 -8.67
N ASN A 116 -6.98 6.38 -8.40
CA ASN A 116 -6.59 7.55 -9.18
C ASN A 116 -5.50 7.27 -10.22
N HIS A 117 -5.07 6.00 -10.36
CA HIS A 117 -3.99 5.57 -11.27
C HIS A 117 -2.72 6.42 -11.12
N ARG A 118 -2.37 6.77 -9.88
CA ARG A 118 -1.37 7.79 -9.59
C ARG A 118 -0.28 7.28 -8.66
N ASP A 119 0.97 7.44 -9.08
CA ASP A 119 2.12 7.21 -8.21
C ASP A 119 2.20 8.32 -7.16
N MET A 120 2.28 7.91 -5.90
CA MET A 120 2.36 8.82 -4.75
C MET A 120 3.81 9.12 -4.37
N GLY A 121 4.77 8.37 -4.91
CA GLY A 121 6.19 8.51 -4.66
C GLY A 121 6.73 7.50 -3.66
N ALA A 122 7.88 7.83 -3.09
CA ALA A 122 8.61 6.97 -2.17
C ALA A 122 8.37 7.37 -0.70
N PHE A 123 8.16 6.38 0.14
CA PHE A 123 7.91 6.52 1.57
C PHE A 123 8.88 5.64 2.35
N GLN A 124 9.19 6.02 3.58
CA GLN A 124 10.14 5.30 4.42
C GLN A 124 9.45 4.24 5.29
N SER A 125 8.40 4.62 6.02
CA SER A 125 7.83 3.77 7.06
C SER A 125 6.31 3.65 7.05
N SER A 126 5.61 4.60 6.43
CA SER A 126 4.15 4.60 6.41
C SER A 126 3.59 5.56 5.38
N VAL A 127 2.30 5.39 5.10
CA VAL A 127 1.47 6.36 4.39
C VAL A 127 0.19 6.60 5.20
N THR A 128 -0.28 7.85 5.18
CA THR A 128 -1.54 8.26 5.83
C THR A 128 -2.46 8.87 4.80
N MET A 129 -3.71 8.43 4.78
CA MET A 129 -4.73 8.82 3.80
C MET A 129 -5.97 9.33 4.51
N SER A 130 -6.57 10.40 3.98
CA SER A 130 -7.92 10.79 4.36
C SER A 130 -8.92 9.92 3.60
N VAL A 131 -9.79 9.22 4.33
CA VAL A 131 -10.76 8.27 3.77
C VAL A 131 -12.14 8.70 4.18
N GLY A 132 -12.99 9.00 3.20
CA GLY A 132 -14.36 9.44 3.42
C GLY A 132 -15.19 8.43 4.20
N SER A 133 -16.37 8.85 4.67
CA SER A 133 -17.33 7.96 5.31
C SER A 133 -17.72 6.82 4.36
N HIS A 134 -17.71 5.59 4.88
CA HIS A 134 -18.03 4.37 4.13
C HIS A 134 -17.20 4.18 2.85
N ASP A 135 -15.99 4.74 2.80
CA ASP A 135 -15.09 4.71 1.65
C ASP A 135 -13.85 3.85 1.93
N ALA A 136 -13.06 3.59 0.89
CA ALA A 136 -11.81 2.85 1.00
C ALA A 136 -10.73 3.39 0.07
N VAL A 137 -9.50 3.36 0.55
CA VAL A 137 -8.31 3.63 -0.27
C VAL A 137 -7.66 2.32 -0.66
N PHE A 138 -7.36 2.17 -1.95
CA PHE A 138 -6.67 1.00 -2.47
C PHE A 138 -5.28 1.40 -2.98
N LEU A 139 -4.26 0.80 -2.37
CA LEU A 139 -2.86 1.08 -2.66
C LEU A 139 -2.16 -0.16 -3.22
N LEU A 140 -1.18 0.07 -4.09
CA LEU A 140 -0.13 -0.88 -4.37
C LEU A 140 1.17 -0.39 -3.74
N ILE A 141 1.82 -1.26 -2.97
CA ILE A 141 3.03 -0.93 -2.24
C ILE A 141 4.13 -1.90 -2.65
N GLU A 142 5.25 -1.34 -3.10
CA GLU A 142 6.44 -2.09 -3.48
C GLU A 142 7.64 -1.68 -2.62
N LYS A 143 8.23 -2.65 -1.94
CA LYS A 143 9.46 -2.49 -1.16
C LYS A 143 10.69 -2.57 -2.06
N ARG A 144 11.61 -1.61 -1.93
CA ARG A 144 12.85 -1.47 -2.70
C ARG A 144 14.04 -1.24 -1.75
N LYS A 145 15.24 -1.56 -2.23
CA LYS A 145 16.51 -1.18 -1.57
C LYS A 145 17.04 0.13 -2.17
N GLY A 146 17.67 0.96 -1.35
CA GLY A 146 18.29 2.24 -1.70
C GLY A 146 17.81 3.42 -0.85
N THR A 147 18.45 4.58 -0.99
CA THR A 147 18.01 5.80 -0.28
C THR A 147 16.95 6.57 -1.07
N VAL A 148 15.96 7.15 -0.39
CA VAL A 148 14.94 8.03 -1.03
C VAL A 148 15.59 9.24 -1.73
N SER A 149 16.76 9.68 -1.27
CA SER A 149 17.57 10.74 -1.89
C SER A 149 18.08 10.38 -3.30
N ALA A 150 18.32 9.09 -3.58
CA ALA A 150 18.73 8.64 -4.91
C ALA A 150 17.61 8.80 -5.95
N ILE A 151 16.35 8.61 -5.55
CA ILE A 151 15.17 8.72 -6.44
C ILE A 151 14.95 10.17 -6.89
N ALA A 152 15.18 11.15 -6.00
CA ALA A 152 15.12 12.57 -6.37
C ALA A 152 16.16 12.94 -7.43
N LYS A 153 17.31 12.27 -7.46
CA LYS A 153 18.33 12.46 -8.51
C LYS A 153 17.93 11.81 -9.84
N ASP A 154 17.33 10.62 -9.80
CA ASP A 154 16.87 9.92 -11.00
C ASP A 154 15.66 10.59 -11.67
N ALA A 155 14.73 11.14 -10.88
CA ALA A 155 13.59 11.90 -11.39
C ALA A 155 14.03 13.19 -12.12
N VAL A 156 15.08 13.84 -11.63
CA VAL A 156 15.68 15.03 -12.28
C VAL A 156 16.47 14.63 -13.54
N SER A 157 17.19 13.50 -13.51
CA SER A 157 17.94 12.99 -14.66
C SER A 157 17.03 12.60 -15.83
N ASN A 158 15.92 11.91 -15.55
CA ASN A 158 14.92 11.54 -16.57
C ASN A 158 14.14 12.76 -17.11
N SER A 159 13.87 13.78 -16.29
CA SER A 159 13.30 15.05 -16.77
C SER A 159 14.25 15.82 -17.69
N LEU A 160 15.56 15.77 -17.45
CA LEU A 160 16.54 16.41 -18.33
C LEU A 160 16.70 15.67 -19.67
N MET A 161 16.58 14.33 -19.70
CA MET A 161 16.65 13.58 -20.97
C MET A 161 15.43 13.77 -21.87
N VAL A 162 14.23 13.99 -21.30
CA VAL A 162 13.01 14.26 -22.09
C VAL A 162 13.01 15.67 -22.70
N LEU A 163 13.77 16.61 -22.14
CA LEU A 163 13.90 17.98 -22.66
C LEU A 163 14.97 18.15 -23.75
N MET A 164 15.69 17.07 -24.11
CA MET A 164 16.79 17.11 -25.10
C MET A 164 16.51 16.34 -26.41
N ASN A 165 15.28 15.84 -26.62
CA ASN A 165 14.88 15.15 -27.86
C ASN A 165 13.73 15.87 -28.57
#